data_AF-W0RE09-F1
#
_entry.id   AF-W0RE09-F1
#
_cell.length_a   1.000
_cell.length_b   1.000
_cell.length_c   1.000
_cell.angle_alpha   90.00
_cell.angle_beta   90.00
_cell.angle_gamma   90.00
#
_symmetry.space_group_name_H-M   'P 1'
#
loop_
_entity.id
_entity.type
_entity.pdbx_description
1 polymer ?
#
loop_
_entity_poly.entity_id
_entity_poly.type
_entity_poly.pdbx_seq_one_letter_code
_entity_poly.pdbx_strand_id
1 'polypeptide(L)'
;MESGAIAGDYSFGSRFGHGGGSNPEELLAAASAACYSMALSAALEKAGMLPERVETRAACTIDQHDAGWRITRMRLTVHARVPGGDRDQFKDCAEATASECPVSKALLGNLEIEVDARLEE
;
A
#
# COMPACT_ATOMS: atom_id res chain seq x y z
N MET A 1 2.06 -7.50 20.39
CA MET A 1 2.51 -6.11 20.22
C MET A 1 1.29 -5.33 19.75
N GLU A 2 0.92 -4.27 20.44
CA GLU A 2 -0.25 -3.43 20.14
C GLU A 2 0.26 -2.05 19.72
N SER A 3 -0.38 -1.41 18.73
CA SER A 3 -0.03 -0.08 18.23
C SER A 3 -1.22 0.89 18.38
N GLY A 4 -0.95 2.20 18.47
CA GLY A 4 -2.01 3.20 18.68
C GLY A 4 -1.54 4.66 18.79
N ALA A 5 -0.38 5.00 18.24
CA ALA A 5 0.22 6.34 18.41
C ALA A 5 -0.34 7.40 17.43
N ILE A 6 -0.97 6.98 16.33
CA ILE A 6 -1.52 7.90 15.32
C ILE A 6 -2.88 8.43 15.81
N ALA A 7 -2.99 9.76 15.88
CA ALA A 7 -4.22 10.48 16.19
C ALA A 7 -4.41 11.64 15.19
N GLY A 8 -5.65 12.10 15.02
CA GLY A 8 -5.99 13.16 14.09
C GLY A 8 -7.46 13.56 14.21
N ASP A 9 -7.81 14.66 13.56
CA ASP A 9 -9.20 15.12 13.48
C ASP A 9 -9.94 14.30 12.42
N TYR A 10 -10.91 13.50 12.89
CA TYR A 10 -11.75 12.66 12.04
C TYR A 10 -13.21 13.05 12.23
N SER A 11 -13.92 13.29 11.13
CA SER A 11 -15.34 13.61 11.15
C SER A 11 -16.03 13.09 9.90
N PHE A 12 -17.37 13.12 9.89
CA PHE A 12 -18.12 12.87 8.67
C PHE A 12 -17.73 13.84 7.55
N GLY A 13 -17.43 15.11 7.91
CA GLY A 13 -17.02 16.14 6.97
C GLY A 13 -15.64 15.91 6.36
N SER A 14 -14.68 15.38 7.12
CA SER A 14 -13.34 15.04 6.59
C SER A 14 -13.33 13.73 5.79
N ARG A 15 -14.34 12.87 5.98
CA ARG A 15 -14.47 11.59 5.28
C ARG A 15 -15.27 11.67 3.98
N PHE A 16 -16.38 12.41 3.96
CA PHE A 16 -17.32 12.44 2.83
C PHE A 16 -17.65 13.84 2.31
N GLY A 17 -17.07 14.89 2.91
CA GLY A 17 -17.30 16.28 2.54
C GLY A 17 -16.01 17.02 2.18
N HIS A 18 -16.02 18.34 2.35
CA HIS A 18 -14.85 19.20 2.13
C HIS A 18 -14.21 19.70 3.44
N GLY A 19 -14.35 18.91 4.52
CA GLY A 19 -13.73 19.25 5.81
C GLY A 19 -12.22 19.00 5.79
N GLY A 20 -11.45 19.90 6.42
CA GLY A 20 -10.06 19.60 6.75
C GLY A 20 -9.96 18.48 7.79
N GLY A 21 -8.83 17.77 7.81
CA GLY A 21 -8.61 16.59 8.65
C GLY A 21 -8.24 15.36 7.83
N SER A 22 -8.10 14.22 8.48
CA SER A 22 -7.83 12.94 7.81
C SER A 22 -9.08 12.04 7.86
N ASN A 23 -8.97 10.83 7.33
CA ASN A 23 -10.05 9.84 7.29
C ASN A 23 -9.49 8.40 7.41
N PRO A 24 -10.34 7.41 7.74
CA PRO A 24 -9.90 6.02 7.86
C PRO A 24 -9.25 5.46 6.59
N GLU A 25 -9.69 5.92 5.40
CA GLU A 25 -9.19 5.45 4.11
C GLU A 25 -7.73 5.87 3.88
N GLU A 26 -7.35 7.10 4.26
CA GLU A 26 -5.97 7.59 4.24
C GLU A 26 -5.06 6.80 5.19
N LEU A 27 -5.54 6.51 6.40
CA LEU A 27 -4.78 5.72 7.37
C LEU A 27 -4.55 4.29 6.87
N LEU A 28 -5.56 3.70 6.24
CA LEU A 28 -5.45 2.37 5.65
C LEU A 28 -4.50 2.35 4.45
N ALA A 29 -4.54 3.39 3.62
CA ALA A 29 -3.59 3.57 2.52
C ALA A 29 -2.16 3.69 3.06
N ALA A 30 -1.93 4.52 4.08
CA ALA A 30 -0.62 4.67 4.70
C ALA A 30 -0.09 3.35 5.29
N ALA A 31 -0.94 2.59 5.99
CA ALA A 31 -0.58 1.28 6.51
C ALA A 31 -0.20 0.29 5.39
N SER A 32 -0.96 0.29 4.28
CA SER A 32 -0.70 -0.56 3.12
C SER A 32 0.62 -0.20 2.44
N ALA A 33 0.87 1.10 2.20
CA ALA A 33 2.10 1.58 1.59
C ALA A 33 3.33 1.25 2.43
N ALA A 34 3.26 1.48 3.75
CA ALA A 34 4.36 1.19 4.66
C ALA A 34 4.68 -0.30 4.71
N CYS A 35 3.65 -1.14 4.90
CA CYS A 35 3.82 -2.58 4.97
C CYS A 35 4.36 -3.17 3.66
N TYR A 36 3.81 -2.75 2.53
CA TYR A 36 4.26 -3.19 1.21
C TYR A 36 5.72 -2.77 0.94
N SER A 37 6.10 -1.53 1.24
CA SER A 37 7.48 -1.05 1.02
C SER A 37 8.51 -1.87 1.81
N MET A 38 8.23 -2.13 3.09
CA MET A 38 9.10 -2.95 3.94
C MET A 38 9.17 -4.40 3.45
N ALA A 39 8.04 -4.98 3.06
CA ALA A 39 7.99 -6.35 2.57
C ALA A 39 8.69 -6.50 1.22
N LEU A 40 8.53 -5.55 0.30
CA LEU A 40 9.22 -5.55 -0.98
C LEU A 40 10.73 -5.42 -0.78
N SER A 41 11.19 -4.52 0.10
CA SER A 41 12.62 -4.42 0.43
C SER A 41 13.19 -5.76 0.88
N ALA A 42 12.50 -6.45 1.79
CA ALA A 42 12.92 -7.76 2.27
C ALA A 42 12.86 -8.85 1.18
N ALA A 43 11.90 -8.78 0.25
CA ALA A 43 11.79 -9.71 -0.88
C ALA A 43 12.94 -9.52 -1.88
N LEU A 44 13.27 -8.27 -2.21
CA LEU A 44 14.38 -7.92 -3.09
C LEU A 44 15.72 -8.39 -2.50
N GLU A 45 15.96 -8.15 -1.20
CA GLU A 45 17.17 -8.64 -0.52
C GLU A 45 17.30 -10.16 -0.57
N LYS A 46 16.21 -10.89 -0.33
CA LYS A 46 16.19 -12.36 -0.46
C LYS A 46 16.46 -12.85 -1.87
N ALA A 47 16.10 -12.05 -2.87
CA ALA A 47 16.35 -12.32 -4.28
C ALA A 47 17.78 -11.95 -4.72
N GLY A 48 18.61 -11.41 -3.82
CA GLY A 48 19.99 -11.00 -4.11
C GLY A 48 20.11 -9.56 -4.64
N MET A 49 19.02 -8.80 -4.63
CA MET A 49 18.98 -7.39 -5.01
C MET A 49 19.12 -6.50 -3.78
N LEU A 50 19.92 -5.43 -3.86
CA LEU A 50 20.13 -4.49 -2.76
C LEU A 50 19.41 -3.17 -3.05
N PRO A 51 18.16 -2.99 -2.59
CA PRO A 51 17.44 -1.74 -2.81
C PRO A 51 18.04 -0.61 -1.99
N GLU A 52 18.35 0.51 -2.64
CA GLU A 52 18.71 1.74 -1.94
C GLU A 52 17.47 2.51 -1.48
N ARG A 53 16.37 2.39 -2.24
CA ARG A 53 15.09 3.01 -1.92
C ARG A 53 13.95 2.13 -2.40
N VAL A 54 12.92 2.01 -1.56
CA VAL A 54 11.59 1.54 -1.95
C VAL A 54 10.58 2.55 -1.40
N GLU A 55 9.86 3.21 -2.29
CA GLU A 55 8.80 4.15 -1.96
C GLU A 55 7.49 3.65 -2.54
N THR A 56 6.47 3.55 -1.69
CA THR A 56 5.10 3.22 -2.13
C THR A 56 4.17 4.36 -1.77
N ARG A 57 3.35 4.76 -2.73
CA ARG A 57 2.15 5.57 -2.49
C ARG A 57 0.94 4.67 -2.63
N ALA A 58 -0.03 4.82 -1.74
CA ALA A 58 -1.27 4.07 -1.80
C ALA A 58 -2.47 5.01 -1.93
N ALA A 59 -3.47 4.59 -2.69
CA ALA A 59 -4.74 5.26 -2.80
C ALA A 59 -5.86 4.26 -2.47
N CYS A 60 -6.63 4.57 -1.43
CA CYS A 60 -7.79 3.79 -0.99
C CYS A 60 -9.06 4.36 -1.63
N THR A 61 -9.86 3.49 -2.26
CA THR A 61 -11.14 3.86 -2.88
C THR A 61 -12.28 3.34 -2.02
N ILE A 62 -13.24 4.21 -1.75
CA ILE A 62 -14.49 3.88 -1.07
C ILE A 62 -15.67 4.25 -1.98
N ASP A 63 -16.55 3.29 -2.21
CA ASP A 63 -17.71 3.44 -3.09
C ASP A 63 -19.01 3.23 -2.31
N GLN A 64 -20.08 3.85 -2.79
CA GLN A 64 -21.42 3.62 -2.28
C GLN A 64 -22.09 2.50 -3.06
N HIS A 65 -22.59 1.50 -2.33
CA HIS A 65 -23.40 0.40 -2.84
C HIS A 65 -24.77 0.37 -2.14
N ASP A 66 -25.65 -0.53 -2.58
CA ASP A 66 -27.01 -0.67 -2.05
C ASP A 66 -27.06 -0.91 -0.53
N ALA A 67 -26.03 -1.54 0.02
CA ALA A 67 -25.89 -1.84 1.45
C ALA A 67 -25.12 -0.76 2.25
N GLY A 68 -24.75 0.36 1.63
CA GLY A 68 -23.95 1.43 2.23
C GLY A 68 -22.55 1.57 1.61
N TRP A 69 -21.62 2.16 2.35
CA TRP A 69 -20.26 2.42 1.87
C TRP A 69 -19.36 1.19 2.02
N ARG A 70 -18.53 0.93 1.02
CA ARG A 70 -17.55 -0.16 1.02
C ARG A 70 -16.22 0.34 0.49
N ILE A 71 -15.13 -0.04 1.15
CA ILE A 71 -13.78 0.11 0.57
C ILE A 71 -13.63 -0.96 -0.50
N THR A 72 -13.43 -0.54 -1.74
CA THR A 72 -13.47 -1.42 -2.92
C THR A 72 -12.09 -1.68 -3.50
N ARG A 73 -11.17 -0.72 -3.39
CA ARG A 73 -9.86 -0.82 -4.03
C ARG A 73 -8.73 -0.16 -3.24
N MET A 74 -7.55 -0.78 -3.28
CA MET A 74 -6.28 -0.23 -2.85
C MET A 74 -5.31 -0.26 -4.02
N ARG A 75 -4.93 0.92 -4.54
CA ARG A 75 -3.93 1.04 -5.61
C ARG A 75 -2.59 1.43 -5.03
N LEU A 76 -1.56 0.65 -5.31
CA LEU A 76 -0.18 0.88 -4.88
C LEU A 76 0.65 1.33 -6.09
N THR A 77 1.26 2.52 -5.99
CA THR A 77 2.25 3.02 -6.95
C THR A 77 3.62 2.92 -6.29
N VAL A 78 4.52 2.14 -6.87
CA VAL A 78 5.79 1.75 -6.26
C VAL A 78 6.95 2.21 -7.13
N HIS A 79 7.90 2.89 -6.50
CA HIS A 79 9.16 3.31 -7.10
C HIS A 79 10.31 2.72 -6.28
N ALA A 80 11.11 1.86 -6.90
CA ALA A 80 12.27 1.25 -6.25
C ALA A 80 13.55 1.60 -7.01
N ARG A 81 14.60 1.97 -6.28
CA ARG A 81 15.95 2.14 -6.82
C ARG A 81 16.81 0.95 -6.39
N VAL A 82 17.23 0.15 -7.36
CA VAL A 82 18.11 -1.01 -7.15
C VAL A 82 19.21 -0.97 -8.21
N PRO A 83 20.40 -0.43 -7.88
CA PRO A 83 21.51 -0.38 -8.82
C PRO A 83 21.87 -1.79 -9.33
N GLY A 84 21.84 -1.97 -10.65
CA GLY A 84 22.10 -3.27 -11.29
C GLY A 84 21.01 -4.33 -11.05
N GLY A 85 19.82 -3.92 -10.58
CA GLY A 85 18.70 -4.82 -10.34
C GLY A 85 18.15 -5.43 -11.63
N ASP A 86 17.75 -6.70 -11.54
CA ASP A 86 17.07 -7.41 -12.61
C ASP A 86 15.60 -6.96 -12.69
N ARG A 87 15.15 -6.51 -13.85
CA ARG A 87 13.78 -5.97 -14.05
C ARG A 87 12.71 -7.04 -13.94
N ASP A 88 12.97 -8.24 -14.43
CA ASP A 88 12.00 -9.34 -14.42
C ASP A 88 11.90 -9.91 -13.00
N GLN A 89 13.03 -10.12 -12.33
CA GLN A 89 13.06 -10.56 -10.93
C GLN A 89 12.43 -9.51 -10.00
N PHE A 90 12.66 -8.22 -10.24
CA PHE A 90 12.00 -7.13 -9.51
C PHE A 90 10.48 -7.21 -9.67
N LYS A 91 10.00 -7.41 -10.90
CA LYS A 91 8.57 -7.51 -11.19
C LYS A 91 7.95 -8.69 -10.44
N ASP A 92 8.58 -9.87 -10.48
CA ASP A 92 8.12 -11.05 -9.75
C ASP A 92 8.04 -10.79 -8.22
N CYS A 93 9.06 -10.14 -7.65
CA CYS A 93 9.05 -9.74 -6.25
C CYS A 93 7.92 -8.75 -5.93
N ALA A 94 7.68 -7.76 -6.78
CA ALA A 94 6.62 -6.77 -6.59
C ALA A 94 5.23 -7.42 -6.63
N GLU A 95 4.96 -8.25 -7.64
CA GLU A 95 3.66 -8.93 -7.79
C GLU A 95 3.40 -9.90 -6.61
N ALA A 96 4.40 -10.68 -6.20
CA ALA A 96 4.26 -11.57 -5.06
C ALA A 96 4.01 -10.80 -3.74
N THR A 97 4.72 -9.68 -3.54
CA THR A 97 4.61 -8.87 -2.31
C THR A 97 3.18 -8.34 -2.11
N ALA A 98 2.46 -8.05 -3.20
CA ALA A 98 1.09 -7.52 -3.16
C ALA A 98 0.11 -8.42 -2.41
N SER A 99 0.39 -9.73 -2.35
CA SER A 99 -0.43 -10.73 -1.66
C SER A 99 0.19 -11.26 -0.37
N GLU A 100 1.48 -11.03 -0.15
CA GLU A 100 2.21 -11.66 0.94
C GLU A 100 2.43 -10.80 2.18
N CYS A 101 2.41 -9.46 2.05
CA CYS A 101 2.65 -8.59 3.19
C CYS A 101 1.48 -8.65 4.20
N PRO A 102 1.73 -8.52 5.53
CA PRO A 102 0.69 -8.67 6.55
C PRO A 102 -0.56 -7.82 6.35
N VAL A 103 -0.41 -6.55 5.92
CA VAL A 103 -1.56 -5.67 5.66
C VAL A 103 -2.33 -6.12 4.43
N SER A 104 -1.64 -6.48 3.33
CA SER A 104 -2.31 -7.05 2.15
C SER A 104 -3.08 -8.32 2.49
N LYS A 105 -2.51 -9.24 3.28
CA LYS A 105 -3.22 -10.46 3.72
C LYS A 105 -4.50 -10.17 4.50
N ALA A 106 -4.51 -9.12 5.31
CA ALA A 106 -5.70 -8.72 6.05
C ALA A 106 -6.80 -8.13 5.14
N LEU A 107 -6.41 -7.55 4.00
CA LEU A 107 -7.32 -6.88 3.06
C LEU A 107 -7.77 -7.77 1.88
N LEU A 108 -6.98 -8.80 1.56
CA LEU A 108 -7.27 -9.74 0.49
C LEU A 108 -8.66 -10.36 0.65
N GLY A 109 -9.38 -10.46 -0.47
CA GLY A 109 -10.76 -10.95 -0.52
C GLY A 109 -11.82 -9.92 -0.12
N ASN A 110 -11.44 -8.79 0.50
CA ASN A 110 -12.37 -7.71 0.85
C ASN A 110 -12.35 -6.56 -0.16
N LEU A 111 -11.20 -6.32 -0.81
CA LEU A 111 -11.02 -5.26 -1.80
C LEU A 111 -10.03 -5.71 -2.89
N GLU A 112 -10.06 -5.03 -4.04
CA GLU A 112 -9.09 -5.20 -5.12
C GLU A 112 -7.76 -4.51 -4.76
N ILE A 113 -6.64 -5.22 -4.94
CA ILE A 113 -5.30 -4.66 -4.75
C ILE A 113 -4.63 -4.57 -6.13
N GLU A 114 -4.33 -3.35 -6.57
CA GLU A 114 -3.61 -3.07 -7.81
C GLU A 114 -2.19 -2.60 -7.50
N VAL A 115 -1.19 -3.05 -8.27
CA VAL A 115 0.20 -2.61 -8.13
C VAL A 115 0.75 -2.11 -9.47
N ASP A 116 1.23 -0.87 -9.48
CA ASP A 116 2.05 -0.28 -10.55
C ASP A 116 3.46 -0.08 -9.98
N ALA A 117 4.37 -1.02 -10.25
CA ALA A 117 5.72 -1.01 -9.72
C ALA A 117 6.77 -0.72 -10.80
N ARG A 118 7.71 0.17 -10.49
CA ARG A 118 8.76 0.60 -11.40
C ARG A 118 10.13 0.49 -10.74
N LEU A 119 11.04 -0.15 -11.47
CA LEU A 119 12.45 -0.18 -11.15
C LEU A 119 13.18 0.99 -11.83
N GLU A 120 13.77 1.83 -11.00
CA GLU A 120 14.54 3.03 -11.34
C GLU A 120 16.05 2.75 -11.18
N GLU A 121 16.85 3.54 -11.91
CA GLU A 121 18.33 3.47 -11.87
C GLU A 121 18.94 4.19 -10.66
#